data_AF-A0A538KJL0-F1
#
_entry.id   AF-A0A538KJL0-F1
#
_cell.length_a   1.000
_cell.length_b   1.000
_cell.length_c   1.000
_cell.angle_alpha   90.00
_cell.angle_beta   90.00
_cell.angle_gamma   90.00
#
_symmetry.space_group_name_H-M   'P 1'
#
loop_
_entity.id
_entity.type
_entity.pdbx_description
1 polymer ?
#
loop_
_entity_poly.entity_id
_entity_poly.type
_entity_poly.pdbx_seq_one_letter_code
_entity_poly.pdbx_strand_id
1 'polypeptide(L)'
;MLVLVDAPNVRRSLWPNLSPERLLELLARWAQAEGAEAIAVFDGAAPEAVAGVEVVGTGRESADDWITRRAAEVSEPYVLVTSDRELRERAGAKAER
;
A
#
# COMPACT_ATOMS: atom_id res chain seq x y z
N MET A 1 7.55 1.40 11.69
CA MET A 1 8.03 1.26 10.30
C MET A 1 6.86 1.52 9.38
N LEU A 2 7.00 2.44 8.42
CA LEU A 2 5.94 2.74 7.44
C LEU A 2 5.94 1.71 6.31
N VAL A 3 4.75 1.23 5.95
CA VAL A 3 4.55 0.24 4.88
C VAL A 3 3.48 0.75 3.93
N LEU A 4 3.88 1.05 2.69
CA LEU A 4 2.97 1.41 1.61
C LEU A 4 2.62 0.16 0.81
N VAL A 5 1.34 -0.13 0.68
CA VAL A 5 0.85 -1.33 -0.02
C VAL A 5 0.06 -0.91 -1.25
N ASP A 6 0.55 -1.29 -2.43
CA ASP A 6 -0.20 -1.23 -3.68
C ASP A 6 -1.19 -2.39 -3.70
N ALA A 7 -2.40 -2.14 -3.19
CA ALA A 7 -3.38 -3.18 -2.93
C ALA A 7 -3.90 -3.87 -4.22
N PRO A 8 -4.20 -3.14 -5.32
CA PRO A 8 -4.52 -3.76 -6.60
C PRO A 8 -3.40 -4.66 -7.12
N ASN A 9 -2.13 -4.25 -7.01
CA ASN A 9 -1.01 -5.07 -7.45
C ASN A 9 -0.82 -6.33 -6.60
N VAL A 10 -0.87 -6.21 -5.28
CA VAL A 10 -0.76 -7.37 -4.39
C VAL A 10 -1.85 -8.40 -4.71
N ARG A 11 -3.09 -7.94 -4.93
CA ARG A 11 -4.19 -8.83 -5.29
C ARG A 11 -3.96 -9.47 -6.66
N ARG A 12 -3.67 -8.69 -7.71
CA ARG A 12 -3.51 -9.25 -9.06
C ARG A 12 -2.33 -10.22 -9.15
N SER A 13 -1.25 -10.00 -8.39
CA SER A 13 0.00 -10.74 -8.52
C SER A 13 0.14 -11.91 -7.55
N LEU A 14 -0.33 -11.79 -6.30
CA LEU A 14 -0.10 -12.81 -5.26
C LEU A 14 -1.40 -13.50 -4.83
N TRP A 15 -2.49 -12.76 -4.72
CA TRP A 15 -3.75 -13.27 -4.16
C TRP A 15 -4.99 -12.85 -4.96
N PRO A 16 -5.15 -13.34 -6.21
CA PRO A 16 -6.20 -12.86 -7.13
C PRO A 16 -7.62 -13.15 -6.64
N ASN A 17 -7.79 -14.17 -5.81
CA ASN A 17 -9.08 -14.55 -5.25
C ASN A 17 -9.41 -13.87 -3.91
N LEU A 18 -8.50 -13.03 -3.39
CA LEU A 18 -8.71 -12.33 -2.13
C LEU A 18 -9.57 -11.08 -2.37
N SER A 19 -10.61 -10.89 -1.57
CA SER A 19 -11.39 -9.65 -1.62
C SER A 19 -10.57 -8.46 -1.09
N PRO A 20 -10.88 -7.22 -1.50
CA PRO A 20 -10.27 -6.02 -0.94
C PRO A 20 -10.39 -5.94 0.59
N GLU A 21 -11.57 -6.24 1.13
CA GLU A 21 -11.88 -6.20 2.56
C GLU A 21 -11.03 -7.23 3.31
N ARG A 22 -10.93 -8.45 2.75
CA ARG A 22 -10.14 -9.50 3.36
C ARG A 22 -8.65 -9.19 3.35
N LEU A 23 -8.15 -8.52 2.32
CA LEU A 23 -6.78 -8.01 2.30
C LEU A 23 -6.55 -7.02 3.45
N LEU A 24 -7.45 -6.07 3.65
CA LEU A 24 -7.35 -5.07 4.72
C LEU A 24 -7.36 -5.71 6.11
N GLU A 25 -8.24 -6.69 6.36
CA GLU A 25 -8.27 -7.43 7.63
C GLU A 25 -6.98 -8.21 7.92
N LEU A 26 -6.36 -8.77 6.88
CA LEU A 26 -5.09 -9.50 7.00
C LEU A 26 -3.94 -8.53 7.24
N LEU A 27 -3.91 -7.42 6.48
CA LEU A 27 -2.92 -6.38 6.61
C LEU A 27 -2.98 -5.72 7.99
N ALA A 28 -4.17 -5.46 8.54
CA ALA A 28 -4.35 -4.90 9.87
C ALA A 28 -3.79 -5.79 10.97
N ARG A 29 -4.08 -7.09 10.91
CA ARG A 29 -3.55 -8.06 11.86
C ARG A 29 -2.03 -8.18 11.78
N TRP A 30 -1.49 -8.16 10.56
CA TRP A 30 -0.05 -8.17 10.36
C TRP A 30 0.61 -6.89 10.87
N ALA A 31 0.09 -5.71 10.52
CA ALA A 31 0.61 -4.43 10.94
C ALA A 31 0.63 -4.30 12.47
N GLN A 32 -0.44 -4.76 13.13
CA GLN A 32 -0.49 -4.82 14.59
C GLN A 32 0.56 -5.76 15.18
N ALA A 33 0.75 -6.95 14.60
CA ALA A 33 1.72 -7.92 15.09
C ALA A 33 3.17 -7.45 14.92
N GLU A 34 3.47 -6.73 13.84
CA GLU A 34 4.81 -6.20 13.53
C GLU A 34 5.08 -4.80 14.13
N GLY A 35 4.07 -4.14 14.71
CA GLY A 35 4.17 -2.75 15.12
C GLY A 35 4.44 -1.80 13.95
N ALA A 36 3.89 -2.12 12.78
CA ALA A 36 4.04 -1.35 11.55
C ALA A 36 2.87 -0.39 11.34
N GLU A 37 3.13 0.72 10.66
CA GLU A 37 2.12 1.65 10.17
C GLU A 37 1.85 1.31 8.71
N ALA A 38 0.72 0.66 8.43
CA ALA A 38 0.38 0.21 7.08
C ALA A 38 -0.64 1.14 6.41
N ILE A 39 -0.35 1.50 5.16
CA ILE A 39 -1.23 2.27 4.28
C ILE A 39 -1.54 1.43 3.04
N ALA A 40 -2.81 1.06 2.86
CA ALA A 40 -3.30 0.36 1.68
C ALA A 40 -3.87 1.35 0.66
N VAL A 41 -3.28 1.38 -0.53
CA VAL A 41 -3.64 2.31 -1.60
C VAL A 41 -4.40 1.55 -2.69
N PHE A 42 -5.58 2.06 -3.05
CA PHE A 42 -6.44 1.54 -4.10
C PHE A 42 -6.67 2.59 -5.18
N ASP A 43 -6.63 2.16 -6.44
CA ASP A 43 -7.13 2.98 -7.55
C ASP A 43 -8.62 3.27 -7.37
N GLY A 44 -8.99 4.53 -7.50
CA GLY A 44 -10.38 4.94 -7.44
C GLY A 44 -10.96 4.93 -6.04
N ALA A 45 -12.12 4.29 -5.88
CA ALA A 45 -12.76 4.16 -4.57
C ALA A 45 -12.14 2.99 -3.80
N ALA A 46 -11.75 3.24 -2.56
CA ALA A 46 -11.28 2.19 -1.67
C ALA A 46 -12.45 1.55 -0.90
N PRO A 47 -12.26 0.33 -0.37
CA PRO A 47 -13.20 -0.28 0.57
C PRO A 47 -13.34 0.53 1.86
N GLU A 48 -14.28 0.12 2.71
CA GLU A 48 -14.43 0.70 4.05
C GLU A 48 -13.14 0.58 4.87
N ALA A 49 -12.88 1.61 5.68
CA ALA A 49 -11.71 1.65 6.53
C ALA A 49 -11.75 0.53 7.59
N VAL A 50 -10.58 -0.07 7.85
CA VAL A 50 -10.39 -1.08 8.88
C VAL A 50 -9.44 -0.53 9.95
N ALA A 51 -9.80 -0.67 11.22
CA ALA A 51 -8.95 -0.21 12.31
C ALA A 51 -7.56 -0.87 12.25
N GLY A 52 -6.50 -0.07 12.38
CA GLY A 52 -5.12 -0.54 12.31
C GLY A 52 -4.47 -0.47 10.92
N VAL A 53 -5.21 -0.02 9.89
CA VAL A 53 -4.67 0.25 8.55
C VAL A 53 -5.25 1.56 8.03
N GLU A 54 -4.41 2.43 7.50
CA GLU A 54 -4.90 3.57 6.73
C GLU A 54 -5.31 3.09 5.34
N VAL A 55 -6.54 3.42 4.92
CA VAL A 55 -7.09 3.00 3.63
C VAL A 55 -7.28 4.22 2.75
N VAL A 56 -6.61 4.22 1.60
CA VAL A 56 -6.61 5.33 0.65
C VAL A 56 -7.25 4.89 -0.66
N GLY A 57 -8.30 5.59 -1.07
CA GLY A 57 -8.80 5.57 -2.44
C GLY A 57 -8.31 6.81 -3.18
N THR A 58 -7.63 6.64 -4.30
CA THR A 58 -7.01 7.75 -5.04
C THR A 58 -7.98 8.57 -5.90
N GLY A 59 -9.23 8.12 -6.03
CA GLY A 59 -10.26 8.82 -6.80
C GLY A 59 -9.94 8.84 -8.30
N ARG A 60 -9.40 9.95 -8.80
CA ARG A 60 -9.02 10.09 -10.22
C ARG A 60 -7.51 9.94 -10.47
N GLU A 61 -6.71 10.01 -9.41
CA GLU A 61 -5.27 9.74 -9.47
C GLU A 61 -5.03 8.23 -9.53
N SER A 62 -3.92 7.78 -10.11
CA SER A 62 -3.53 6.37 -10.02
C SER A 62 -2.90 6.06 -8.66
N ALA A 63 -3.00 4.80 -8.21
CA ALA A 63 -2.28 4.34 -7.01
C ALA A 63 -0.77 4.61 -7.12
N ASP A 64 -0.19 4.40 -8.31
CA ASP A 64 1.23 4.61 -8.59
C ASP A 64 1.65 6.07 -8.41
N ASP A 65 0.86 7.01 -8.95
CA ASP A 65 1.12 8.44 -8.82
C ASP A 65 1.00 8.88 -7.35
N TRP A 66 -0.05 8.42 -6.66
CA TRP A 66 -0.25 8.72 -5.25
C TRP A 66 0.91 8.20 -4.39
N ILE A 67 1.33 6.94 -4.60
CA ILE A 67 2.45 6.32 -3.88
C ILE A 67 3.75 7.07 -4.17
N THR A 68 4.02 7.40 -5.44
CA THR A 68 5.22 8.15 -5.83
C THR A 68 5.27 9.51 -5.13
N ARG A 69 4.16 10.26 -5.11
CA ARG A 69 4.06 11.55 -4.43
C ARG A 69 4.26 11.39 -2.93
N ARG A 70 3.59 10.42 -2.30
CA ARG A 70 3.72 10.14 -0.87
C ARG A 70 5.16 9.78 -0.51
N ALA A 71 5.81 8.92 -1.30
CA ALA A 71 7.20 8.52 -1.10
C ALA A 71 8.18 9.71 -1.15
N ALA A 72 7.92 10.71 -1.99
CA ALA A 72 8.73 11.93 -2.05
C ALA A 72 8.62 12.78 -0.77
N GLU A 73 7.48 12.73 -0.08
CA GLU A 73 7.21 13.47 1.16
C GLU A 73 7.75 12.76 2.42
N VAL A 74 7.98 11.45 2.36
CA VAL A 74 8.46 10.68 3.51
C VAL A 74 9.96 10.88 3.71
N SER A 75 10.34 11.34 4.91
CA SER A 75 11.75 11.53 5.30
C SER A 75 12.42 10.26 5.83
N GLU A 76 11.64 9.37 6.45
CA GLU A 76 12.12 8.12 7.02
C GLU A 76 12.12 6.98 6.00
N PRO A 77 12.90 5.89 6.23
CA PRO A 77 12.78 4.69 5.42
C PRO A 77 11.37 4.09 5.51
N TYR A 78 10.89 3.53 4.41
CA TYR A 78 9.60 2.87 4.32
C TYR A 78 9.69 1.62 3.46
N VAL A 79 8.80 0.66 3.66
CA VAL A 79 8.70 -0.53 2.82
C VAL A 79 7.61 -0.31 1.77
N LEU A 80 7.90 -0.66 0.51
CA LEU A 80 6.92 -0.65 -0.57
C LEU A 80 6.54 -2.08 -0.97
N VAL A 81 5.29 -2.46 -0.71
CA VAL A 81 4.74 -3.74 -1.08
C VAL A 81 4.05 -3.62 -2.44
N THR A 82 4.82 -3.87 -3.50
CA THR A 82 4.34 -4.01 -4.87
C THR A 82 5.26 -4.96 -5.63
N SER A 83 4.74 -5.68 -6.62
CA SER A 83 5.54 -6.40 -7.62
C SER A 83 5.87 -5.55 -8.86
N ASP A 84 5.32 -4.34 -8.95
CA ASP A 84 5.56 -3.42 -10.05
C ASP A 84 6.98 -2.84 -9.98
N ARG A 85 7.78 -3.06 -11.04
CA ARG A 85 9.16 -2.58 -11.10
C ARG A 85 9.23 -1.08 -11.39
N GLU A 86 8.35 -0.58 -12.24
CA GLU A 86 8.32 0.84 -12.59
C GLU A 86 7.94 1.67 -11.36
N LEU A 87 6.93 1.23 -10.61
CA LEU A 87 6.55 1.91 -9.36
C LEU A 87 7.69 1.93 -8.35
N ARG A 88 8.44 0.83 -8.19
CA ARG A 88 9.60 0.79 -7.29
C ARG A 88 10.68 1.79 -7.70
N GLU A 89 10.96 1.90 -9.00
CA GLU A 89 11.93 2.87 -9.52
C GLU A 89 11.46 4.31 -9.26
N ARG A 90 10.17 4.59 -9.49
CA ARG A 90 9.56 5.90 -9.27
C ARG A 90 9.48 6.32 -7.81
N ALA A 91 9.17 5.40 -6.90
CA ALA A 91 9.08 5.65 -5.47
C ALA A 91 10.46 5.93 -4.81
N GLY A 92 11.54 5.63 -5.53
CA GLY A 92 12.90 6.07 -5.23
C GLY A 92 13.64 5.21 -4.19
N ALA A 93 14.92 5.53 -4.00
CA ALA A 93 15.88 4.72 -3.25
C ALA A 93 15.63 4.59 -1.73
N LYS A 94 14.62 5.29 -1.18
CA LYS A 94 14.23 5.21 0.23
C LYS A 94 13.33 4.01 0.54
N ALA A 95 12.80 3.35 -0.49
CA ALA A 95 12.06 2.11 -0.32
C ALA A 95 13.01 1.00 0.13
N GLU A 96 12.84 0.53 1.35
CA GLU A 96 13.46 -0.69 1.86
C GLU A 96 12.82 -1.91 1.18
N ARG A 97 13.63 -2.97 1.04
CA ARG A 97 13.23 -4.22 0.39
C ARG A 97 12.49 -5.16 1.32
#